data_AF-A0A819HDP0-F1
#
_entry.id   AF-A0A819HDP0-F1
#
_cell.length_a   1.000
_cell.length_b   1.000
_cell.length_c   1.000
_cell.angle_alpha   90.00
_cell.angle_beta   90.00
_cell.angle_gamma   90.00
#
_symmetry.space_group_name_H-M   'P 1'
#
loop_
_entity.id
_entity.type
_entity.pdbx_description
1 polymer ?
#
loop_
_entity_poly.entity_id
_entity_poly.type
_entity_poly.pdbx_seq_one_letter_code
_entity_poly.pdbx_strand_id
1 'polypeptide(L)'
;MTLKNIFLPRQKGCDETKTHKKLVYAINCKDCDKKYIGETKRMKLTRIKEHINDIRKNKLTSLIAQHCNINNHKMDFDNTETLALESTWKRRIIKESLLTQHTYGKAINEVKYQLKITQNIKSILAIDNKLKEQQHKLLNENTQEVKNQIDEEIINLLQRRDGYAAENNNLEEQIIHMDEANAGENDATEGENDATEGENDVNEGKNDANEDSDKEN
;
A
#
# COMPACT_ATOMS: atom_id res chain seq x y z
N MET A 1 -27.21 10.06 -33.03
CA MET A 1 -27.07 11.03 -31.91
C MET A 1 -26.23 10.39 -30.81
N THR A 2 -25.12 10.98 -30.38
CA THR A 2 -24.24 10.39 -29.35
C THR A 2 -24.76 10.68 -27.93
N LEU A 3 -24.55 9.75 -26.99
CA LEU A 3 -24.91 9.89 -25.57
C LEU A 3 -24.35 11.18 -24.94
N LYS A 4 -23.16 11.60 -25.39
CA LYS A 4 -22.55 12.89 -25.04
C LYS A 4 -23.48 14.07 -25.30
N ASN A 5 -24.18 14.12 -26.43
CA ASN A 5 -25.09 15.23 -26.78
C ASN A 5 -26.43 15.20 -26.01
N ILE A 6 -26.80 14.05 -25.45
CA ILE A 6 -28.03 13.91 -24.65
C ILE A 6 -27.78 14.37 -23.21
N PHE A 7 -26.59 14.10 -22.69
CA PHE A 7 -26.28 14.27 -21.27
C PHE A 7 -25.39 15.48 -20.95
N LEU A 8 -24.41 15.78 -21.82
CA LEU A 8 -23.56 16.94 -21.62
C LEU A 8 -24.31 18.19 -22.08
N PRO A 9 -24.35 19.26 -21.28
CA PRO A 9 -24.96 20.51 -21.68
C PRO A 9 -24.30 21.00 -22.98
N ARG A 10 -25.12 21.41 -23.96
CA ARG A 10 -24.65 22.33 -25.00
C ARG A 10 -24.25 23.60 -24.25
N GLN A 11 -22.98 23.67 -23.85
CA GLN A 11 -22.39 24.88 -23.29
C GLN A 11 -22.42 25.91 -24.41
N LYS A 12 -23.44 26.77 -24.39
CA LYS A 12 -23.44 27.97 -25.21
C LYS A 12 -22.97 29.08 -24.28
N GLY A 13 -21.78 29.60 -24.56
CA GLY A 13 -21.18 30.72 -23.85
C GLY A 13 -22.04 31.99 -23.91
N CYS A 14 -21.61 32.96 -23.10
CA CYS A 14 -22.12 34.32 -22.91
C CYS A 14 -23.45 34.64 -23.63
N ASP A 15 -24.53 34.67 -22.87
CA ASP A 15 -25.85 35.07 -23.37
C ASP A 15 -25.91 36.59 -23.48
N GLU A 16 -25.36 37.09 -24.59
CA GLU A 16 -25.34 38.50 -25.00
C GLU A 16 -26.73 39.15 -24.94
N THR A 17 -27.79 38.36 -25.17
CA THR A 17 -29.15 38.90 -25.31
C THR A 17 -29.91 39.04 -23.99
N LYS A 18 -29.46 38.40 -22.91
CA LYS A 18 -30.12 38.34 -21.58
C LYS A 18 -31.62 37.92 -21.59
N THR A 19 -32.20 37.52 -22.71
CA THR A 19 -33.67 37.39 -22.90
C THR A 19 -34.17 35.96 -23.00
N HIS A 20 -33.29 34.97 -22.88
CA HIS A 20 -33.69 33.57 -22.98
C HIS A 20 -34.56 33.11 -21.79
N LYS A 21 -35.41 32.11 -22.08
CA LYS A 21 -36.31 31.43 -21.13
C LYS A 21 -36.09 29.92 -21.19
N LYS A 22 -36.55 29.18 -20.17
CA LYS A 22 -36.41 27.72 -20.08
C LYS A 22 -34.93 27.30 -20.14
N LEU A 23 -34.16 27.71 -19.13
CA LEU A 23 -32.70 27.55 -19.10
C LEU A 23 -32.16 27.27 -17.71
N VAL A 24 -30.92 26.78 -17.67
CA VAL A 24 -30.07 26.69 -16.49
C VAL A 24 -29.04 27.82 -16.55
N TYR A 25 -28.81 28.51 -15.45
CA TYR A 25 -27.90 29.65 -15.34
C TYR A 25 -27.01 29.54 -14.11
N ALA A 26 -25.89 30.28 -14.10
CA ALA A 26 -25.00 30.45 -12.97
C ALA A 26 -24.87 31.93 -12.58
N ILE A 27 -24.78 32.19 -11.28
CA ILE A 27 -24.46 33.51 -10.72
C ILE A 27 -23.31 33.33 -9.75
N ASN A 28 -22.17 33.96 -10.00
CA ASN A 28 -21.01 33.91 -9.11
C ASN A 28 -21.22 34.84 -7.91
N CYS A 29 -20.68 34.48 -6.75
CA CYS A 29 -20.51 35.41 -5.63
C CYS A 29 -19.29 36.29 -5.90
N LYS A 30 -19.38 37.58 -5.57
CA LYS A 30 -18.24 38.52 -5.70
C LYS A 30 -17.23 38.37 -4.58
N ASP A 31 -17.70 37.96 -3.39
CA ASP A 31 -16.88 37.95 -2.17
C ASP A 31 -16.35 36.56 -1.79
N CYS A 32 -16.73 35.49 -2.52
CA CYS A 32 -16.17 34.15 -2.29
C CYS A 32 -16.23 33.30 -3.57
N ASP A 33 -15.45 32.22 -3.60
CA ASP A 33 -15.37 31.28 -4.74
C ASP A 33 -16.58 30.33 -4.85
N LYS A 34 -17.76 30.80 -4.44
CA LYS A 34 -19.02 30.06 -4.56
C LYS A 34 -19.87 30.63 -5.69
N LYS A 35 -20.69 29.77 -6.29
CA LYS A 35 -21.65 30.15 -7.33
C LYS A 35 -23.01 29.53 -7.08
N TYR A 36 -24.08 30.22 -7.43
CA TYR A 36 -25.42 29.67 -7.44
C TYR A 36 -25.76 29.13 -8.83
N ILE A 37 -26.26 27.91 -8.92
CA ILE A 37 -26.76 27.32 -10.16
C ILE A 37 -28.26 27.13 -10.02
N GLY A 38 -29.00 27.69 -10.97
CA GLY A 38 -30.46 27.70 -10.94
C GLY A 38 -31.09 27.34 -12.28
N GLU A 39 -32.33 26.86 -12.24
CA GLU A 39 -33.16 26.71 -13.42
C GLU A 39 -34.30 27.73 -13.42
N THR A 40 -34.80 28.06 -14.61
CA THR A 40 -36.01 28.85 -14.74
C THR A 40 -36.80 28.49 -16.00
N LYS A 41 -38.13 28.40 -15.87
CA LYS A 41 -39.07 28.41 -17.01
C LYS A 41 -39.35 29.83 -17.50
N ARG A 42 -39.18 30.84 -16.63
CA ARG A 42 -39.39 32.26 -16.91
C ARG A 42 -38.23 32.82 -17.75
N MET A 43 -38.32 34.10 -18.12
CA MET A 43 -37.18 34.83 -18.66
C MET A 43 -36.08 34.96 -17.60
N LYS A 44 -34.81 34.88 -18.04
CA LYS A 44 -33.63 34.99 -17.18
C LYS A 44 -33.66 36.25 -16.31
N LEU A 45 -33.88 37.41 -16.93
CA LEU A 45 -33.94 38.70 -16.23
C LEU A 45 -35.06 38.77 -15.19
N THR A 46 -36.23 38.19 -15.47
CA THR A 46 -37.30 38.11 -14.46
C THR A 46 -36.84 37.33 -13.24
N ARG A 47 -36.18 36.18 -13.44
CA ARG A 47 -35.67 35.37 -12.33
C ARG A 47 -34.57 36.08 -11.54
N ILE A 48 -33.70 36.83 -12.21
CA ILE A 48 -32.67 37.66 -11.55
C ILE A 48 -33.33 38.74 -10.69
N LYS A 49 -34.34 39.46 -11.20
CA LYS A 49 -35.08 40.48 -10.43
C LYS A 49 -35.78 39.88 -9.20
N GLU A 50 -36.34 38.68 -9.33
CA GLU A 50 -36.92 37.95 -8.19
C GLU A 50 -35.87 37.69 -7.11
N HIS A 51 -34.67 37.22 -7.49
CA HIS A 51 -33.58 36.98 -6.54
C HIS A 51 -33.10 38.26 -5.84
N ILE A 52 -32.94 39.36 -6.58
CA ILE A 52 -32.59 40.67 -6.01
C ILE A 52 -33.64 41.09 -4.99
N ASN A 53 -34.92 40.93 -5.33
CA ASN A 53 -36.00 41.25 -4.41
C ASN A 53 -36.04 40.31 -3.19
N ASP A 54 -35.73 39.03 -3.35
CA ASP A 54 -35.64 38.06 -2.24
C ASP A 54 -34.51 38.41 -1.27
N ILE A 55 -33.35 38.86 -1.77
CA ILE A 55 -32.25 39.40 -0.94
C ILE A 55 -32.73 40.61 -0.15
N ARG A 56 -33.29 41.62 -0.84
CA ARG A 56 -33.79 42.86 -0.22
C ARG A 56 -34.85 42.60 0.86
N LYS A 57 -35.68 41.57 0.69
CA LYS A 57 -36.71 41.17 1.65
C LYS A 57 -36.23 40.21 2.73
N ASN A 58 -34.94 39.88 2.76
CA ASN A 58 -34.36 38.91 3.69
C ASN A 58 -35.08 37.55 3.69
N LYS A 59 -35.46 37.07 2.51
CA LYS A 59 -36.28 35.86 2.38
C LYS A 59 -35.45 34.60 2.65
N LEU A 60 -35.63 33.99 3.82
CA LEU A 60 -34.89 32.81 4.25
C LEU A 60 -35.10 31.56 3.35
N THR A 61 -36.19 31.49 2.59
CA THR A 61 -36.44 30.36 1.67
C THR A 61 -35.59 30.43 0.39
N SER A 62 -34.91 31.55 0.12
CA SER A 62 -34.03 31.70 -1.04
C SER A 62 -32.59 31.48 -0.60
N LEU A 63 -31.96 30.42 -1.09
CA LEU A 63 -30.56 30.09 -0.76
C LEU A 63 -29.58 31.22 -1.14
N ILE A 64 -29.87 31.95 -2.23
CA ILE A 64 -29.08 33.13 -2.59
C ILE A 64 -29.24 34.22 -1.53
N ALA A 65 -30.48 34.52 -1.14
CA ALA A 65 -30.74 35.54 -0.12
C ALA A 65 -30.11 35.16 1.23
N GLN A 66 -30.27 33.91 1.65
CA GLN A 66 -29.63 33.38 2.84
C GLN A 66 -28.11 33.53 2.77
N HIS A 67 -27.48 33.14 1.65
CA HIS A 67 -26.04 33.29 1.46
C HIS A 67 -25.59 34.76 1.56
N CYS A 68 -26.27 35.67 0.89
CA CYS A 68 -25.94 37.10 0.89
C CYS A 68 -26.11 37.70 2.29
N ASN A 69 -27.21 37.41 2.96
CA ASN A 69 -27.60 38.09 4.20
C ASN A 69 -26.85 37.56 5.43
N ILE A 70 -26.55 36.26 5.48
CA ILE A 70 -25.77 35.67 6.58
C ILE A 70 -24.30 36.04 6.48
N ASN A 71 -23.72 35.97 5.27
CA ASN A 71 -22.29 36.20 5.08
C ASN A 71 -21.96 37.66 4.71
N ASN A 72 -22.97 38.53 4.59
CA ASN A 72 -22.83 39.89 4.06
C ASN A 72 -22.15 39.94 2.68
N HIS A 73 -22.50 38.99 1.81
CA HIS A 73 -21.95 38.85 0.46
C HIS A 73 -22.85 39.48 -0.61
N LYS A 74 -22.26 39.78 -1.77
CA LYS A 74 -22.89 40.31 -2.97
C LYS A 74 -22.73 39.33 -4.12
N MET A 75 -23.82 39.14 -4.87
CA MET A 75 -23.82 38.31 -6.08
C MET A 75 -23.55 39.15 -7.32
N ASP A 76 -22.92 38.53 -8.32
CA ASP A 76 -22.66 39.13 -9.61
C ASP A 76 -23.81 38.92 -10.61
N PHE A 77 -24.89 39.68 -10.41
CA PHE A 77 -26.07 39.60 -11.26
C PHE A 77 -25.82 40.07 -12.70
N ASP A 78 -24.88 40.99 -12.90
CA ASP A 78 -24.58 41.56 -14.21
C ASP A 78 -23.93 40.54 -15.16
N ASN A 79 -23.07 39.67 -14.60
CA ASN A 79 -22.36 38.61 -15.30
C ASN A 79 -23.04 37.23 -15.12
N THR A 80 -24.38 37.20 -15.11
CA THR A 80 -25.12 35.93 -15.04
C THR A 80 -24.95 35.09 -16.32
N GLU A 81 -24.33 33.93 -16.19
CA GLU A 81 -24.04 33.00 -17.28
C GLU A 81 -25.23 32.08 -17.59
N THR A 82 -25.51 31.86 -18.87
CA THR A 82 -26.44 30.80 -19.30
C THR A 82 -25.64 29.52 -19.52
N LEU A 83 -25.92 28.46 -18.76
CA LEU A 83 -25.18 27.19 -18.86
C LEU A 83 -25.80 26.21 -19.86
N ALA A 84 -27.14 26.21 -19.96
CA ALA A 84 -27.86 25.32 -20.87
C ALA A 84 -29.27 25.85 -21.18
N LEU A 85 -29.73 25.67 -22.42
CA LEU A 85 -31.13 25.90 -22.82
C LEU A 85 -31.88 24.57 -22.82
N GLU A 86 -32.96 24.46 -22.03
CA GLU A 86 -33.74 23.22 -21.91
C GLU A 86 -35.22 23.50 -21.67
N SER A 87 -36.03 23.21 -22.70
CA SER A 87 -37.47 23.43 -22.64
C SER A 87 -38.17 22.49 -21.66
N THR A 88 -37.78 21.22 -21.64
CA THR A 88 -38.36 20.17 -20.81
C THR A 88 -37.93 20.32 -19.35
N TRP A 89 -38.90 20.48 -18.45
CA TRP A 89 -38.64 20.70 -17.01
C TRP A 89 -37.82 19.59 -16.36
N LYS A 90 -38.19 18.31 -16.56
CA LYS A 90 -37.45 17.17 -16.01
C LYS A 90 -35.98 17.17 -16.45
N ARG A 91 -35.71 17.37 -17.74
CA ARG A 91 -34.33 17.45 -18.28
C ARG A 91 -33.58 18.64 -17.71
N ARG A 92 -34.25 19.78 -17.56
CA ARG A 92 -33.65 21.00 -17.01
C ARG A 92 -33.24 20.84 -15.53
N ILE A 93 -34.07 20.19 -14.71
CA ILE A 93 -33.70 19.85 -13.33
C ILE A 93 -32.48 18.92 -13.31
N ILE A 94 -32.48 17.86 -14.12
CA ILE A 94 -31.36 16.93 -14.20
C ILE A 94 -30.07 17.69 -14.57
N LYS A 95 -30.13 18.59 -15.55
CA LYS A 95 -28.96 19.40 -15.95
C LYS A 95 -28.50 20.35 -14.85
N GLU A 96 -29.42 21.05 -14.19
CA GLU A 96 -29.09 21.91 -13.04
C GLU A 96 -28.40 21.10 -11.94
N SER A 97 -28.96 19.94 -11.58
CA SER A 97 -28.41 19.06 -10.55
C SER A 97 -27.03 18.51 -10.90
N LEU A 98 -26.82 18.10 -12.17
CA LEU A 98 -25.52 17.69 -12.66
C LEU A 98 -24.52 18.84 -12.58
N LEU A 99 -24.87 20.03 -13.07
CA LEU A 99 -23.98 21.20 -13.07
C LEU A 99 -23.62 21.62 -11.63
N THR A 100 -24.59 21.59 -10.71
CA THR A 100 -24.40 21.80 -9.28
C THR A 100 -23.41 20.79 -8.70
N GLN A 101 -23.54 19.50 -9.02
CA GLN A 101 -22.60 18.46 -8.57
C GLN A 101 -21.18 18.67 -9.11
N HIS A 102 -21.03 19.14 -10.36
CA HIS A 102 -19.74 19.39 -11.00
C HIS A 102 -19.06 20.70 -10.54
N THR A 103 -19.61 21.40 -9.55
CA THR A 103 -18.92 22.55 -8.92
C THR A 103 -17.90 22.15 -7.87
N TYR A 104 -17.78 20.86 -7.53
CA TYR A 104 -16.83 20.35 -6.54
C TYR A 104 -16.94 21.06 -5.17
N GLY A 105 -18.17 21.26 -4.68
CA GLY A 105 -18.43 21.88 -3.37
C GLY A 105 -18.52 23.41 -3.38
N LYS A 106 -18.38 24.03 -4.55
CA LYS A 106 -18.49 25.50 -4.73
C LYS A 106 -19.91 25.98 -5.04
N ALA A 107 -20.90 25.09 -5.08
CA ALA A 107 -22.29 25.49 -5.26
C ALA A 107 -22.90 26.06 -3.97
N ILE A 108 -23.66 27.15 -4.10
CA ILE A 108 -24.49 27.70 -3.01
C ILE A 108 -25.74 26.85 -2.80
N ASN A 109 -26.27 26.26 -3.87
CA ASN A 109 -27.46 25.42 -3.82
C ASN A 109 -27.11 23.92 -3.71
N GLU A 110 -28.05 23.17 -3.14
CA GLU A 110 -27.97 21.71 -3.08
C GLU A 110 -28.42 21.06 -4.39
N VAL A 111 -27.98 19.81 -4.60
CA VAL A 111 -28.35 18.98 -5.75
C VAL A 111 -29.80 18.51 -5.59
N LYS A 112 -30.70 18.96 -6.47
CA LYS A 112 -32.14 18.65 -6.38
C LYS A 112 -32.51 17.24 -6.86
N TYR A 113 -31.74 16.70 -7.80
CA TYR A 113 -32.01 15.42 -8.41
C TYR A 113 -30.73 14.59 -8.54
N GLN A 114 -30.67 13.50 -7.78
CA GLN A 114 -29.62 12.51 -7.90
C GLN A 114 -30.02 11.47 -8.95
N LEU A 115 -29.21 11.32 -10.00
CA LEU A 115 -29.41 10.21 -10.93
C LEU A 115 -29.07 8.90 -10.22
N LYS A 116 -29.93 7.88 -10.37
CA LYS A 116 -29.66 6.54 -9.86
C LYS A 116 -28.32 5.99 -10.35
N ILE A 117 -27.93 6.35 -11.58
CA ILE A 117 -26.62 6.01 -12.16
C ILE A 117 -25.46 6.51 -11.30
N THR A 118 -25.50 7.75 -10.80
CA THR A 118 -24.42 8.29 -9.95
C THR A 118 -24.34 7.59 -8.60
N GLN A 119 -25.45 7.04 -8.10
CA GLN A 119 -25.48 6.25 -6.87
C GLN A 119 -24.83 4.88 -7.09
N ASN A 120 -25.12 4.25 -8.23
CA ASN A 120 -24.47 2.99 -8.63
C ASN A 120 -22.95 3.16 -8.78
N ILE A 121 -22.49 4.24 -9.41
CA ILE A 121 -21.05 4.53 -9.56
C ILE A 121 -20.36 4.66 -8.19
N LYS A 122 -20.98 5.37 -7.23
CA LYS A 122 -20.42 5.47 -5.86
C LYS A 122 -20.31 4.11 -5.19
N SER A 123 -21.33 3.26 -5.32
CA SER A 123 -21.31 1.90 -4.77
C SER A 123 -20.21 1.05 -5.42
N ILE A 124 -20.04 1.15 -6.75
CA ILE A 124 -18.97 0.44 -7.48
C ILE A 124 -17.59 0.89 -6.99
N LEU A 125 -17.34 2.20 -6.90
CA LEU A 125 -16.06 2.73 -6.39
C LEU A 125 -15.76 2.27 -4.96
N ALA A 126 -16.79 2.18 -4.11
CA ALA A 126 -16.63 1.68 -2.75
C ALA A 126 -16.28 0.17 -2.71
N ILE A 127 -16.85 -0.62 -3.63
CA ILE A 127 -16.52 -2.03 -3.80
C ILE A 127 -15.09 -2.19 -4.30
N ASP A 128 -14.67 -1.41 -5.30
CA ASP A 128 -13.31 -1.44 -5.83
C ASP A 128 -12.26 -1.14 -4.76
N ASN A 129 -12.52 -0.16 -3.88
CA ASN A 129 -11.62 0.16 -2.78
C ASN A 129 -11.53 -0.98 -1.76
N LYS A 130 -12.66 -1.58 -1.37
CA LYS A 130 -12.67 -2.75 -0.47
C LYS A 130 -11.93 -3.94 -1.07
N LEU A 131 -12.09 -4.17 -2.37
CA LEU A 131 -11.39 -5.26 -3.06
C LEU A 131 -9.88 -5.06 -3.03
N LYS A 132 -9.40 -3.83 -3.24
CA LYS A 132 -7.97 -3.48 -3.14
C LYS A 132 -7.43 -3.71 -1.73
N GLU A 133 -8.16 -3.31 -0.70
CA GLU A 133 -7.78 -3.54 0.70
C GLU A 133 -7.67 -5.03 1.02
N GLN A 134 -8.64 -5.83 0.56
CA GLN A 134 -8.62 -7.28 0.73
C GLN A 134 -7.43 -7.92 0.01
N GLN A 135 -7.16 -7.54 -1.24
CA GLN A 135 -6.01 -8.02 -2.00
C GLN A 135 -4.68 -7.71 -1.30
N HIS A 136 -4.53 -6.49 -0.79
CA HIS A 136 -3.31 -6.09 -0.07
C HIS A 136 -3.13 -6.88 1.23
N LYS A 137 -4.21 -7.16 1.95
CA LYS A 137 -4.18 -7.99 3.16
C LYS A 137 -3.73 -9.42 2.84
N LEU A 138 -4.36 -10.06 1.85
CA LEU A 138 -3.99 -11.40 1.38
C LEU A 138 -2.52 -11.48 0.93
N LEU A 139 -2.04 -10.48 0.19
CA LEU A 139 -0.65 -10.44 -0.27
C LEU A 139 0.33 -10.40 0.90
N ASN A 140 0.05 -9.60 1.92
CA ASN A 140 0.90 -9.49 3.11
C ASN A 140 0.91 -10.77 3.94
N GLU A 141 -0.26 -11.38 4.14
CA GLU A 141 -0.39 -12.66 4.85
C GLU A 141 0.42 -13.77 4.15
N ASN A 142 0.25 -13.92 2.84
CA ASN A 142 1.01 -14.90 2.05
C ASN A 142 2.53 -14.61 2.09
N THR A 143 2.92 -13.34 2.03
CA THR A 143 4.34 -12.97 2.09
C THR A 143 4.95 -13.34 3.45
N GLN A 144 4.20 -13.16 4.53
CA GLN A 144 4.66 -13.51 5.87
C GLN A 144 4.74 -15.02 6.05
N GLU A 145 3.77 -15.77 5.52
CA GLU A 145 3.78 -17.23 5.58
C GLU A 145 4.99 -17.83 4.85
N VAL A 146 5.31 -17.34 3.65
CA VAL A 146 6.50 -17.76 2.91
C VAL A 146 7.79 -17.42 3.64
N LYS A 147 7.89 -16.23 4.25
CA LYS A 147 9.06 -15.86 5.06
C LYS A 147 9.24 -16.82 6.24
N ASN A 148 8.17 -17.12 6.97
CA ASN A 148 8.24 -18.03 8.10
C ASN A 148 8.66 -19.44 7.66
N GLN A 149 8.18 -19.93 6.51
CA GLN A 149 8.62 -21.23 5.97
C GLN A 149 10.10 -21.24 5.63
N ILE A 150 10.61 -20.16 5.01
CA ILE A 150 12.04 -20.02 4.70
C ILE A 150 12.88 -19.96 5.99
N ASP A 151 12.43 -19.20 6.99
CA ASP A 151 13.13 -19.09 8.27
C ASP A 151 13.22 -20.45 8.98
N GLU A 152 12.13 -21.24 8.98
CA GLU A 152 12.12 -22.61 9.51
C GLU A 152 13.05 -23.55 8.74
N GLU A 153 13.10 -23.46 7.40
CA GLU A 153 14.07 -24.24 6.61
C GLU A 153 15.51 -23.88 6.95
N ILE A 154 15.81 -22.58 7.11
CA ILE A 154 17.15 -22.11 7.50
C ILE A 154 17.53 -22.65 8.88
N ILE A 155 16.63 -22.58 9.87
CA ILE A 155 16.88 -23.12 11.22
C ILE A 155 17.21 -24.61 11.15
N ASN A 156 16.43 -25.40 10.42
CA ASN A 156 16.67 -26.83 10.26
C ASN A 156 18.03 -27.13 9.59
N LEU A 157 18.43 -26.34 8.60
CA LEU A 157 19.73 -26.47 7.94
C LEU A 157 20.89 -26.12 8.88
N LEU A 158 20.76 -25.08 9.70
CA LEU A 158 21.77 -24.69 10.68
C LEU A 158 21.96 -25.78 11.76
N GLN A 159 20.87 -26.34 12.28
CA GLN A 159 20.94 -27.44 13.26
C GLN A 159 21.65 -28.69 12.69
N ARG A 160 21.37 -29.06 11.43
CA ARG A 160 22.07 -30.16 10.76
C ARG A 160 23.57 -29.90 10.63
N ARG A 161 23.95 -28.67 10.24
CA ARG A 161 25.36 -28.27 10.13
C ARG A 161 26.08 -28.41 11.46
N ASP A 162 25.49 -27.93 12.54
CA ASP A 162 26.10 -27.97 13.87
C ASP A 162 26.22 -29.41 14.40
N GLY A 163 25.28 -30.29 14.05
CA GLY A 163 25.37 -31.74 14.30
C GLY A 163 26.57 -32.39 13.61
N TYR A 164 26.77 -32.14 12.31
CA TYR A 164 27.94 -32.65 11.58
C TYR A 164 29.26 -32.12 12.14
N ALA A 165 29.29 -30.87 12.60
CA ALA A 165 30.48 -30.29 13.23
C ALA A 165 30.83 -31.01 14.55
N ALA A 166 29.83 -31.38 15.35
CA ALA A 166 30.05 -32.13 16.59
C ALA A 166 30.52 -33.56 16.33
N GLU A 167 29.96 -34.25 15.32
CA GLU A 167 30.44 -35.58 14.90
C GLU A 167 31.89 -35.55 14.42
N ASN A 168 32.26 -34.56 13.60
CA ASN A 168 33.62 -34.40 13.11
C ASN A 168 34.63 -34.16 14.25
N ASN A 169 34.30 -33.31 15.22
CA ASN A 169 35.18 -33.07 16.37
C ASN A 169 35.39 -34.34 17.21
N ASN A 170 34.34 -35.16 17.39
CA ASN A 170 34.44 -36.41 18.15
C ASN A 170 35.29 -37.47 17.40
N LEU A 171 35.19 -37.51 16.07
CA LEU A 171 36.07 -38.32 15.22
C LEU A 171 37.54 -37.88 15.33
N GLU A 172 37.80 -36.57 15.33
CA GLU A 172 39.16 -36.04 15.54
C GLU A 172 39.72 -36.41 16.92
N GLU A 173 38.93 -36.30 18.00
CA GLU A 173 39.34 -36.72 19.35
C GLU A 173 39.65 -38.23 19.42
N GLN A 174 38.86 -39.07 18.75
CA GLN A 174 39.12 -40.52 18.68
C GLN A 174 40.41 -40.84 17.92
N ILE A 175 40.71 -40.12 16.83
CA ILE A 175 41.94 -40.29 16.07
C ILE A 175 43.15 -39.91 16.95
N ILE A 176 43.09 -38.78 17.65
CA ILE A 176 44.15 -38.33 18.56
C ILE A 176 44.43 -39.38 19.63
N HIS A 177 43.40 -39.91 20.29
CA HIS A 177 43.58 -40.95 21.30
C HIS A 177 44.18 -42.24 20.75
N MET A 178 43.85 -42.62 19.51
CA MET A 178 44.41 -43.81 18.89
C MET A 178 45.89 -43.61 18.54
N ASP A 179 46.26 -42.43 18.04
CA ASP A 179 47.66 -42.09 17.74
C ASP A 179 48.53 -42.06 19.01
N GLU A 180 48.01 -41.51 20.12
CA GLU A 180 48.68 -41.52 21.43
C GLU A 180 48.87 -42.95 21.97
N ALA A 181 47.85 -43.81 21.84
CA ALA A 181 47.95 -45.21 22.26
C ALA A 181 49.00 -45.98 21.44
N ASN A 182 49.01 -45.79 20.12
CA ASN A 182 50.00 -46.40 19.23
C ASN A 182 51.43 -45.91 19.54
N ALA A 183 51.60 -44.63 19.88
CA ALA A 183 52.90 -44.10 20.30
C ALA A 183 53.39 -44.75 21.60
N GLY A 184 52.51 -44.91 22.60
CA GLY A 184 52.85 -45.58 23.86
C GLY A 184 53.18 -47.07 23.69
N GLU A 185 52.48 -47.78 22.79
CA GLU A 185 52.84 -49.16 22.45
C GLU A 185 54.21 -49.25 21.77
N ASN A 186 54.50 -48.35 20.81
CA ASN A 186 55.82 -48.32 20.15
C ASN A 186 56.94 -48.08 21.16
N ASP A 187 56.80 -47.09 22.06
CA ASP A 187 57.79 -46.79 23.11
C ASP A 187 58.01 -48.00 24.04
N ALA A 188 56.94 -48.73 24.37
CA ALA A 188 57.04 -49.95 25.18
C ALA A 188 57.81 -51.05 24.44
N THR A 189 57.54 -51.24 23.15
CA THR A 189 58.28 -52.22 22.34
C THR A 189 59.75 -51.85 22.14
N GLU A 190 60.08 -50.57 21.99
CA GLU A 190 61.48 -50.11 21.97
C GLU A 190 62.17 -50.42 23.30
N GLY A 191 61.51 -50.12 24.44
CA GLY A 191 62.05 -50.45 25.76
C GLY A 191 62.25 -51.96 26.00
N GLU A 192 61.36 -52.81 25.49
CA GLU A 192 61.55 -54.27 25.53
C GLU A 192 62.73 -54.72 24.66
N ASN A 193 62.86 -54.18 23.45
CA ASN A 193 63.99 -54.50 22.56
C ASN A 193 65.32 -54.07 23.20
N ASP A 194 65.41 -52.85 23.74
CA ASP A 194 66.60 -52.36 24.44
C ASP A 194 66.98 -53.25 25.64
N ALA A 195 65.98 -53.72 26.40
CA ALA A 195 66.20 -54.66 27.49
C ALA A 195 66.75 -56.00 27.00
N THR A 196 66.22 -56.54 25.89
CA THR A 196 66.72 -57.78 25.30
C THR A 196 68.13 -57.64 24.73
N GLU A 197 68.47 -56.49 24.12
CA GLU A 197 69.83 -56.20 23.68
C GLU A 197 70.79 -56.18 24.89
N GLY A 198 70.42 -55.50 25.97
CA GLY A 198 71.20 -55.49 27.20
C GLY A 198 71.40 -56.88 27.83
N GLU A 199 70.39 -57.76 27.79
CA GLU A 199 70.54 -59.16 28.25
C GLU A 199 71.49 -59.97 27.36
N ASN A 200 71.43 -59.78 26.04
CA ASN A 200 72.33 -60.44 25.09
C ASN A 200 73.77 -60.00 25.30
N ASP A 201 74.03 -58.69 25.44
CA ASP A 201 75.36 -58.14 25.75
C ASP A 201 75.96 -58.75 27.03
N VAL A 202 75.13 -58.90 28.08
CA VAL A 202 75.55 -59.54 29.34
C VAL A 202 75.89 -61.02 29.16
N ASN A 203 75.13 -61.74 28.32
CA ASN A 203 75.37 -63.15 28.05
C ASN A 203 76.61 -63.36 27.16
N GLU A 204 76.85 -62.50 26.18
CA GLU A 204 78.10 -62.48 25.41
C GLU A 204 79.31 -62.27 26.34
N GLY A 205 79.26 -61.26 27.22
CA GLY A 205 80.34 -61.03 28.18
C GLY A 205 80.60 -62.20 29.15
N LYS A 206 79.57 -62.98 29.50
CA LYS A 206 79.73 -64.21 30.30
C LYS A 206 80.34 -65.36 29.48
N ASN A 207 79.97 -65.49 28.20
CA ASN A 207 80.54 -66.49 27.32
C ASN A 207 82.02 -66.19 27.05
N ASP A 208 82.38 -64.94 26.80
CA ASP A 208 83.77 -64.50 26.66
C ASP A 208 84.59 -64.79 27.92
N ALA A 209 84.03 -64.52 29.11
CA ALA A 209 84.67 -64.84 30.39
C ALA A 209 84.86 -66.36 30.62
N ASN A 210 83.91 -67.18 30.16
CA ASN A 210 84.04 -68.64 30.22
C ASN A 210 85.09 -69.17 29.23
N GLU A 211 85.15 -68.62 28.01
CA GLU A 211 86.18 -68.97 27.01
C GLU A 211 87.60 -68.61 27.47
N ASP A 212 87.76 -67.52 28.24
CA ASP A 212 89.04 -67.17 28.85
C ASP A 212 89.40 -68.08 30.03
N SER A 213 88.40 -68.61 30.76
CA SER A 213 88.63 -69.58 31.84
C SER A 213 89.02 -71.00 31.34
N ASP A 214 88.59 -71.38 30.13
CA ASP A 214 88.95 -72.65 29.49
C ASP A 214 90.34 -72.60 28.81
N LYS A 215 90.94 -71.41 28.66
CA LYS A 215 92.32 -71.25 28.13
C LYS A 215 93.39 -71.31 29.22
N GLU A 216 93.01 -71.42 30.51
CA GLU A 216 93.95 -71.40 31.64
C GLU A 216 94.18 -72.74 32.36
N ASN A 217 93.51 -73.86 32.05
CA ASN A 217 93.86 -75.18 32.65
C ASN A 217 93.47 -76.43 31.84
#